data_AF-A0A485CLN0-F1
#
_entry.id   AF-A0A485CLN0-F1
#
_cell.length_a   1.000
_cell.length_b   1.000
_cell.length_c   1.000
_cell.angle_alpha   90.00
_cell.angle_beta   90.00
_cell.angle_gamma   90.00
#
_symmetry.space_group_name_H-M   'P 1'
#
loop_
_entity.id
_entity.type
_entity.pdbx_description
1 polymer ?
#
loop_
_entity_poly.entity_id
_entity_poly.type
_entity_poly.pdbx_seq_one_letter_code
_entity_poly.pdbx_strand_id
1 'polypeptide(L)'
;MSGINIDNRMIRKGSVDAIRRHIESNGGRFPLDVEQKVESVASLGATPLVVAEGARVLGVIALKDIVKGGIKERFAQLRKMGIKTVMITGDNRLTAAAIAAEAGVDDFLAEATPEAKLALIRQYQSEGRMVAMTGDGTNDAPALAQADVAVAMNSGTQAAKEAGNMVDLDSNPTKLIEVVHIGKQMLMTRGSLTTFSIANDVAKYFAIIPAAFAASWPQLGVLNIMHLHSP
;
A
#
# COMPACT_ATOMS: atom_id res chain seq x y z
N MET A 1 6.73 -3.05 -27.03
CA MET A 1 6.02 -2.72 -28.30
C MET A 1 5.49 -4.03 -28.88
N SER A 2 4.25 -4.04 -29.36
CA SER A 2 3.64 -5.19 -30.06
C SER A 2 3.02 -4.72 -31.37
N GLY A 3 2.61 -5.63 -32.25
CA GLY A 3 1.99 -5.25 -33.51
C GLY A 3 1.75 -6.41 -34.46
N ILE A 4 1.35 -6.09 -35.69
CA ILE A 4 1.00 -7.06 -36.73
C ILE A 4 1.67 -6.67 -38.04
N ASN A 5 2.08 -7.68 -38.82
CA ASN A 5 2.43 -7.53 -40.22
C ASN A 5 1.27 -8.11 -41.02
N ILE A 6 0.56 -7.27 -41.77
CA ILE A 6 -0.55 -7.70 -42.61
C ILE A 6 -0.33 -7.13 -44.00
N ASP A 7 -0.42 -7.99 -45.01
CA ASP A 7 -0.04 -7.67 -46.39
C ASP A 7 1.37 -7.05 -46.45
N ASN A 8 1.49 -5.85 -47.04
CA ASN A 8 2.74 -5.08 -47.10
C ASN A 8 2.82 -3.98 -46.02
N ARG A 9 2.00 -4.06 -44.97
CA ARG A 9 1.87 -3.05 -43.92
C ARG A 9 2.46 -3.57 -42.61
N MET A 10 3.30 -2.76 -41.98
CA MET A 10 3.85 -3.04 -40.65
C MET A 10 3.21 -2.09 -39.64
N ILE A 11 2.29 -2.61 -38.82
CA ILE A 11 1.59 -1.83 -37.79
C ILE A 11 2.19 -2.16 -36.43
N ARG A 12 2.51 -1.14 -35.64
CA ARG A 12 3.07 -1.27 -34.28
C ARG A 12 2.30 -0.40 -33.30
N LYS A 13 2.12 -0.90 -32.08
CA LYS A 13 1.62 -0.16 -30.92
C LYS A 13 2.55 -0.33 -29.73
N GLY A 14 2.71 0.72 -28.93
CA GLY A 14 3.57 0.64 -27.75
C GLY A 14 3.62 1.94 -26.97
N SER A 15 4.52 1.97 -25.97
CA SER A 15 4.87 3.20 -25.27
C SER A 15 5.43 4.24 -26.25
N VAL A 16 5.32 5.51 -25.86
CA VAL A 16 5.79 6.67 -26.65
C VAL A 16 7.24 6.48 -27.07
N ASP A 17 8.13 6.10 -26.14
CA ASP A 17 9.57 5.96 -26.42
C ASP A 17 9.90 4.81 -27.36
N ALA A 18 9.13 3.72 -27.28
CA ALA A 18 9.34 2.58 -28.16
C ALA A 18 8.91 2.90 -29.60
N ILE A 19 7.79 3.61 -29.76
CA ILE A 19 7.28 4.00 -31.08
C ILE A 19 8.10 5.15 -31.67
N ARG A 20 8.58 6.11 -30.87
CA ARG A 20 9.50 7.16 -31.33
C ARG A 20 10.74 6.55 -31.97
N ARG A 21 11.41 5.63 -31.25
CA ARG A 21 12.57 4.88 -31.77
C ARG A 21 12.24 4.07 -33.03
N HIS A 22 11.08 3.43 -33.08
CA HIS A 22 10.64 2.68 -34.26
C HIS A 22 10.47 3.58 -35.49
N ILE A 23 9.85 4.75 -35.33
CA ILE A 23 9.63 5.70 -36.43
C ILE A 23 10.96 6.25 -36.94
N GLU A 24 11.85 6.65 -36.03
CA GLU A 24 13.18 7.15 -36.38
C GLU A 24 14.01 6.08 -37.10
N SER A 25 13.94 4.82 -36.67
CA SER A 25 14.62 3.70 -37.34
C SER A 25 14.12 3.41 -38.75
N ASN A 26 12.87 3.81 -39.06
CA ASN A 26 12.27 3.69 -40.38
C ASN A 26 12.40 4.98 -41.22
N GLY A 27 13.23 5.94 -40.79
CA GLY A 27 13.46 7.21 -41.50
C GLY A 27 12.32 8.24 -41.38
N GLY A 28 11.38 8.03 -40.46
CA GLY A 28 10.29 8.96 -40.17
C GLY A 28 10.67 10.01 -39.12
N ARG A 29 9.81 11.03 -38.96
CA ARG A 29 9.90 12.01 -37.87
C ARG A 29 8.67 11.90 -36.97
N PHE A 30 8.87 11.98 -35.67
CA PHE A 30 7.76 12.00 -34.71
C PHE A 30 7.00 13.34 -34.82
N PRO A 31 5.70 13.36 -35.13
CA PRO A 31 4.96 14.60 -35.35
C PRO A 31 4.71 15.39 -34.05
N LEU A 32 4.84 16.71 -34.09
CA LEU A 32 4.60 17.60 -32.95
C LEU A 32 3.15 17.56 -32.41
N ASP A 33 2.15 17.43 -33.30
CA ASP A 33 0.74 17.28 -32.89
C ASP A 33 0.50 15.98 -32.08
N VAL A 34 1.25 14.92 -32.37
CA VAL A 34 1.20 13.67 -31.60
C VAL A 34 1.82 13.87 -30.23
N GLU A 35 2.91 14.62 -30.14
CA GLU A 35 3.57 14.95 -28.87
C GLU A 35 2.64 15.73 -27.93
N GLN A 36 1.93 16.73 -28.47
CA GLN A 36 0.90 17.46 -27.72
C GLN A 36 -0.24 16.55 -27.24
N LYS A 37 -0.70 15.60 -28.08
CA LYS A 37 -1.72 14.62 -27.68
C LYS A 37 -1.21 13.67 -26.60
N VAL A 38 0.04 13.24 -26.67
CA VAL A 38 0.69 12.43 -25.64
C VAL A 38 0.73 13.17 -24.30
N GLU A 39 1.16 14.43 -24.29
CA GLU A 39 1.17 15.27 -23.09
C GLU A 39 -0.24 15.51 -22.53
N SER A 40 -1.22 15.75 -23.40
CA SER A 40 -2.62 15.91 -22.99
C SER A 40 -3.19 14.63 -22.37
N VAL A 41 -2.85 13.45 -22.90
CA VAL A 41 -3.30 12.17 -22.33
C VAL A 41 -2.61 11.89 -21.00
N ALA A 42 -1.30 12.16 -20.92
CA ALA A 42 -0.52 11.96 -19.70
C ALA A 42 -0.97 12.89 -18.56
N SER A 43 -1.29 14.15 -18.87
CA SER A 43 -1.77 15.13 -17.87
C SER A 43 -3.14 14.77 -17.29
N LEU A 44 -3.95 13.97 -18.00
CA LEU A 44 -5.21 13.41 -17.53
C LEU A 44 -5.04 12.11 -16.70
N GLY A 45 -3.80 11.68 -16.45
CA GLY A 45 -3.50 10.46 -15.69
C GLY A 45 -3.76 9.17 -16.45
N ALA A 46 -3.88 9.25 -17.78
CA ALA A 46 -3.90 8.07 -18.63
C ALA A 46 -2.49 7.77 -19.16
N THR A 47 -2.22 6.51 -19.42
CA THR A 47 -1.01 6.04 -20.08
C THR A 47 -1.18 6.16 -21.60
N PRO A 48 -0.41 7.04 -22.28
CA PRO A 48 -0.50 7.19 -23.73
C PRO A 48 0.21 6.03 -24.45
N LEU A 49 -0.54 5.29 -25.25
CA LEU A 49 0.01 4.34 -26.22
C LEU A 49 -0.06 4.92 -27.62
N VAL A 50 1.04 4.83 -28.38
CA VAL A 50 1.07 5.34 -29.76
C VAL A 50 0.89 4.17 -30.72
N VAL A 51 0.13 4.38 -31.79
CA VAL A 51 0.00 3.44 -32.91
C VAL A 51 0.64 4.04 -34.14
N ALA A 52 1.48 3.27 -34.82
CA ALA A 52 2.17 3.66 -36.03
C ALA A 52 2.07 2.59 -37.11
N GLU A 53 2.13 3.02 -38.37
CA GLU A 53 2.24 2.20 -39.56
C GLU A 53 3.51 2.59 -40.32
N GLY A 54 4.49 1.68 -40.37
CA GLY A 54 5.82 1.96 -40.90
C GLY A 54 6.48 3.17 -40.22
N ALA A 55 6.67 4.25 -40.96
CA ALA A 55 7.25 5.51 -40.48
C ALA A 55 6.21 6.58 -40.08
N ARG A 56 4.90 6.28 -40.17
CA ARG A 56 3.82 7.24 -39.95
C ARG A 56 3.06 6.93 -38.66
N VAL A 57 2.90 7.93 -37.78
CA VAL A 57 1.98 7.82 -36.64
C VAL A 57 0.53 7.87 -37.11
N LEU A 58 -0.30 6.95 -36.60
CA LEU A 58 -1.75 6.94 -36.83
C LEU A 58 -2.52 7.68 -35.73
N GLY A 59 -2.08 7.57 -34.47
CA GLY A 59 -2.71 8.26 -33.36
C GLY A 59 -2.22 7.81 -31.99
N VAL A 60 -2.87 8.35 -30.96
CA VAL A 60 -2.62 8.05 -29.53
C VAL A 60 -3.87 7.39 -28.95
N ILE A 61 -3.69 6.32 -28.19
CA ILE A 61 -4.72 5.64 -27.40
C ILE A 61 -4.47 6.01 -25.94
N ALA A 62 -5.48 6.58 -25.29
CA ALA A 62 -5.46 6.83 -23.85
C ALA A 62 -5.90 5.58 -23.09
N LEU A 63 -5.00 4.99 -22.30
CA LEU A 63 -5.37 3.94 -21.35
C LEU A 63 -5.47 4.57 -19.97
N LYS A 64 -6.68 4.72 -19.45
CA LYS A 64 -6.89 5.18 -18.08
C LYS A 64 -7.11 3.97 -17.18
N ASP A 65 -6.33 3.87 -16.11
CA ASP A 65 -6.63 2.92 -15.05
C ASP A 65 -7.77 3.48 -14.19
N ILE A 66 -8.75 2.62 -13.86
CA ILE A 66 -9.93 3.05 -13.11
C ILE A 66 -9.56 3.04 -11.63
N VAL A 67 -9.28 4.23 -11.09
CA VAL A 67 -9.15 4.39 -9.64
C VAL A 67 -10.48 3.98 -9.00
N LYS A 68 -10.45 2.92 -8.19
CA LYS A 68 -11.65 2.41 -7.51
C LYS A 68 -12.26 3.54 -6.66
N GLY A 69 -13.57 3.75 -6.79
CA GLY A 69 -14.29 4.76 -6.02
C GLY A 69 -14.08 4.56 -4.51
N GLY A 70 -13.98 5.65 -3.76
CA GLY A 70 -13.77 5.61 -2.31
C GLY A 70 -12.30 5.60 -1.85
N ILE A 71 -11.33 5.46 -2.76
CA ILE A 71 -9.92 5.34 -2.37
C ILE A 71 -9.37 6.62 -1.73
N LYS A 72 -9.86 7.77 -2.16
CA LYS A 72 -9.41 9.08 -1.70
C LYS A 72 -9.80 9.31 -0.24
N GLU A 73 -11.03 8.97 0.11
CA GLU A 73 -11.54 9.02 1.47
C GLU A 73 -10.75 8.06 2.37
N ARG A 74 -10.40 6.90 1.84
CA ARG A 74 -9.62 5.86 2.53
C ARG A 74 -8.19 6.31 2.83
N PHE A 75 -7.48 6.91 1.87
CA PHE A 75 -6.16 7.50 2.15
C PHE A 75 -6.23 8.72 3.07
N ALA A 76 -7.30 9.52 3.00
CA ALA A 76 -7.52 10.59 3.96
C ALA A 76 -7.69 10.09 5.41
N GLN A 77 -8.34 8.92 5.61
CA GLN A 77 -8.43 8.28 6.92
C GLN A 77 -7.07 7.82 7.44
N LEU A 78 -6.24 7.18 6.59
CA LEU A 78 -4.87 6.80 6.97
C LEU A 78 -4.04 8.00 7.40
N ARG A 79 -4.14 9.11 6.66
CA ARG A 79 -3.44 10.36 6.96
C ARG A 79 -3.86 10.92 8.32
N LYS A 80 -5.16 10.90 8.65
CA LYS A 80 -5.67 11.27 9.99
C LYS A 80 -5.15 10.36 11.11
N MET A 81 -4.80 9.11 10.80
CA MET A 81 -4.19 8.17 11.73
C MET A 81 -2.67 8.33 11.86
N GLY A 82 -2.06 9.29 11.15
CA GLY A 82 -0.63 9.54 11.14
C GLY A 82 0.18 8.62 10.21
N ILE A 83 -0.49 7.92 9.28
CA ILE A 83 0.15 6.97 8.38
C ILE A 83 0.41 7.67 7.04
N LYS A 84 1.69 7.73 6.63
CA LYS A 84 2.10 8.25 5.32
C LYS A 84 1.87 7.19 4.24
N THR A 85 1.32 7.60 3.11
CA THR A 85 0.99 6.74 1.96
C THR A 85 1.86 7.13 0.76
N VAL A 86 2.60 6.17 0.22
CA VAL A 86 3.47 6.39 -0.94
C VAL A 86 3.08 5.42 -2.05
N MET A 87 2.72 5.95 -3.21
CA MET A 87 2.46 5.13 -4.39
C MET A 87 3.77 4.77 -5.09
N ILE A 88 3.91 3.52 -5.52
CA ILE A 88 5.08 3.06 -6.27
C ILE A 88 4.58 2.52 -7.60
N THR A 89 5.07 3.06 -8.72
CA THR A 89 4.69 2.62 -10.07
C THR A 89 5.90 2.57 -11.00
N GLY A 90 5.81 1.71 -12.03
CA GLY A 90 6.74 1.69 -13.16
C GLY A 90 6.38 2.70 -14.26
N ASP A 91 5.23 3.39 -14.14
CA ASP A 91 4.83 4.41 -15.09
C ASP A 91 5.71 5.66 -15.00
N ASN A 92 5.66 6.48 -16.06
CA ASN A 92 6.38 7.74 -16.10
C ASN A 92 5.87 8.73 -15.04
N ARG A 93 6.67 9.76 -14.78
CA ARG A 93 6.39 10.74 -13.73
C ARG A 93 5.08 11.53 -13.93
N LEU A 94 4.71 11.84 -15.17
CA LEU A 94 3.49 12.60 -15.48
C LEU A 94 2.22 11.79 -15.15
N THR A 95 2.15 10.54 -15.65
CA THR A 95 1.04 9.63 -15.37
C THR A 95 0.95 9.31 -13.89
N ALA A 96 2.09 9.01 -13.24
CA ALA A 96 2.14 8.74 -11.81
C ALA A 96 1.65 9.93 -10.97
N ALA A 97 2.04 11.17 -11.30
CA ALA A 97 1.60 12.35 -10.58
C ALA A 97 0.08 12.56 -10.66
N ALA A 98 -0.49 12.35 -11.85
CA ALA A 98 -1.93 12.49 -12.05
C ALA A 98 -2.74 11.39 -11.32
N ILE A 99 -2.28 10.13 -11.36
CA ILE A 99 -2.89 9.05 -10.58
C ILE A 99 -2.76 9.30 -9.08
N ALA A 100 -1.59 9.78 -8.62
CA ALA A 100 -1.36 10.11 -7.22
C ALA A 100 -2.32 11.21 -6.73
N ALA A 101 -2.55 12.24 -7.55
CA ALA A 101 -3.47 13.33 -7.25
C ALA A 101 -4.94 12.86 -7.24
N GLU A 102 -5.32 11.99 -8.18
CA GLU A 102 -6.66 11.39 -8.23
C GLU A 102 -6.93 10.49 -7.02
N ALA A 103 -5.96 9.63 -6.66
CA ALA A 103 -6.04 8.74 -5.51
C ALA A 103 -5.92 9.47 -4.17
N GLY A 104 -5.22 10.60 -4.11
CA GLY A 104 -5.02 11.37 -2.88
C GLY A 104 -3.97 10.78 -1.93
N VAL A 105 -2.91 10.17 -2.47
CA VAL A 105 -1.74 9.70 -1.69
C VAL A 105 -0.86 10.87 -1.22
N ASP A 106 0.07 10.65 -0.29
CA ASP A 106 0.99 11.69 0.19
C ASP A 106 2.15 11.95 -0.78
N ASP A 107 2.63 10.89 -1.43
CA ASP A 107 3.86 10.91 -2.21
C ASP A 107 3.83 9.80 -3.27
N PHE A 108 4.73 9.86 -4.26
CA PHE A 108 4.86 8.79 -5.25
C PHE A 108 6.30 8.60 -5.75
N LEU A 109 6.63 7.36 -6.10
CA LEU A 109 7.84 6.97 -6.81
C LEU A 109 7.45 6.43 -8.19
N ALA A 110 7.76 7.20 -9.22
CA ALA A 110 7.59 6.83 -10.62
C ALA A 110 8.82 6.09 -11.16
N GLU A 111 8.65 5.35 -12.26
CA GLU A 111 9.73 4.60 -12.93
C GLU A 111 10.56 3.74 -11.97
N ALA A 112 9.88 3.15 -10.96
CA ALA A 112 10.53 2.52 -9.83
C ALA A 112 11.24 1.22 -10.20
N THR A 113 12.57 1.20 -10.11
CA THR A 113 13.36 -0.04 -10.20
C THR A 113 13.25 -0.87 -8.92
N PRO A 114 13.50 -2.20 -8.96
CA PRO A 114 13.51 -3.04 -7.75
C PRO A 114 14.43 -2.50 -6.65
N GLU A 115 15.59 -1.95 -7.02
CA GLU A 115 16.57 -1.36 -6.10
C GLU A 115 16.04 -0.06 -5.49
N ALA A 116 15.38 0.77 -6.28
CA ALA A 116 14.77 2.01 -5.80
C ALA A 116 13.65 1.74 -4.78
N LYS A 117 12.86 0.69 -5.00
CA LYS A 117 11.83 0.23 -4.04
C LYS A 117 12.47 -0.17 -2.70
N LEU A 118 13.50 -1.01 -2.75
CA LEU A 118 14.24 -1.44 -1.56
C LEU A 118 14.90 -0.29 -0.81
N ALA A 119 15.52 0.64 -1.54
CA ALA A 119 16.15 1.82 -0.97
C ALA A 119 15.14 2.70 -0.22
N LEU A 120 13.95 2.90 -0.79
CA LEU A 120 12.87 3.67 -0.18
C LEU A 120 12.38 3.04 1.13
N ILE A 121 12.20 1.71 1.14
CA ILE A 121 11.79 0.97 2.36
C ILE A 121 12.86 1.13 3.45
N ARG A 122 14.13 0.88 3.12
CA ARG A 122 15.24 0.99 4.07
C ARG A 122 15.42 2.40 4.60
N GLN A 123 15.21 3.41 3.76
CA GLN A 123 15.24 4.81 4.18
C GLN A 123 14.19 5.05 5.30
N TYR A 124 12.93 4.71 5.07
CA TYR A 124 11.89 4.90 6.08
C TYR A 124 12.13 4.07 7.35
N GLN A 125 12.64 2.85 7.21
CA GLN A 125 13.03 2.02 8.36
C GLN A 125 14.18 2.64 9.16
N SER A 126 15.18 3.24 8.48
CA SER A 126 16.28 3.94 9.14
C SER A 126 15.84 5.20 9.89
N GLU A 127 14.72 5.80 9.47
CA GLU A 127 14.05 6.90 10.17
C GLU A 127 13.21 6.41 11.37
N GLY A 128 13.23 5.11 11.69
CA GLY A 128 12.48 4.51 12.78
C GLY A 128 10.99 4.29 12.49
N ARG A 129 10.59 4.29 11.21
CA ARG A 129 9.20 4.02 10.81
C ARG A 129 9.04 2.55 10.44
N MET A 130 7.92 1.96 10.84
CA MET A 130 7.52 0.66 10.29
C MET A 130 6.90 0.85 8.90
N VAL A 131 7.29 0.00 7.97
CA VAL A 131 6.87 0.08 6.56
C VAL A 131 5.99 -1.11 6.21
N ALA A 132 4.79 -0.81 5.72
CA ALA A 132 3.89 -1.80 5.13
C ALA A 132 3.91 -1.67 3.60
N MET A 133 3.99 -2.80 2.89
CA MET A 133 3.99 -2.84 1.43
C MET A 133 2.94 -3.83 0.91
N THR A 134 2.32 -3.49 -0.22
CA THR A 134 1.51 -4.43 -1.02
C THR A 134 2.01 -4.48 -2.46
N GLY A 135 1.92 -5.66 -3.08
CA GLY A 135 2.39 -5.88 -4.45
C GLY A 135 1.98 -7.25 -5.00
N ASP A 136 2.16 -7.45 -6.31
CA ASP A 136 1.79 -8.66 -7.05
C ASP A 136 2.95 -9.28 -7.85
N GLY A 137 3.96 -8.51 -8.21
CA GLY A 137 5.01 -8.94 -9.12
C GLY A 137 6.09 -9.81 -8.50
N THR A 138 6.75 -10.66 -9.31
CA THR A 138 8.05 -11.26 -8.96
C THR A 138 9.07 -10.18 -8.60
N ASN A 139 8.98 -9.02 -9.26
CA ASN A 139 9.85 -7.87 -9.05
C ASN A 139 9.62 -7.19 -7.68
N ASP A 140 8.49 -7.44 -7.04
CA ASP A 140 8.16 -6.89 -5.73
C ASP A 140 8.55 -7.83 -4.59
N ALA A 141 8.84 -9.11 -4.87
CA ALA A 141 9.16 -10.10 -3.84
C ALA A 141 10.33 -9.67 -2.92
N PRO A 142 11.44 -9.10 -3.42
CA PRO A 142 12.51 -8.60 -2.54
C PRO A 142 12.04 -7.44 -1.66
N ALA A 143 11.24 -6.53 -2.20
CA ALA A 143 10.72 -5.37 -1.48
C ALA A 143 9.68 -5.77 -0.42
N LEU A 144 8.81 -6.74 -0.74
CA LEU A 144 7.88 -7.36 0.21
C LEU A 144 8.65 -8.04 1.35
N ALA A 145 9.70 -8.80 1.06
CA ALA A 145 10.51 -9.46 2.10
C ALA A 145 11.26 -8.46 3.01
N GLN A 146 11.57 -7.25 2.53
CA GLN A 146 12.24 -6.20 3.31
C GLN A 146 11.27 -5.37 4.17
N ALA A 147 9.98 -5.31 3.80
CA ALA A 147 8.96 -4.58 4.54
C ALA A 147 8.63 -5.26 5.88
N ASP A 148 8.23 -4.46 6.88
CA ASP A 148 7.85 -4.98 8.20
C ASP A 148 6.49 -5.71 8.15
N VAL A 149 5.61 -5.26 7.25
CA VAL A 149 4.32 -5.90 6.96
C VAL A 149 4.13 -5.97 5.45
N ALA A 150 4.10 -7.18 4.90
CA ALA A 150 3.97 -7.43 3.48
C ALA A 150 2.65 -8.12 3.15
N VAL A 151 1.87 -7.52 2.24
CA VAL A 151 0.59 -8.06 1.76
C VAL A 151 0.67 -8.33 0.27
N ALA A 152 0.83 -9.60 -0.09
CA ALA A 152 0.84 -10.05 -1.48
C ALA A 152 -0.58 -10.10 -2.05
N MET A 153 -0.78 -9.73 -3.31
CA MET A 153 -2.08 -9.88 -3.96
C MET A 153 -2.29 -11.33 -4.43
N ASN A 154 -3.54 -11.80 -4.45
CA ASN A 154 -3.88 -13.16 -4.89
C ASN A 154 -3.66 -13.39 -6.39
N SER A 155 -3.81 -12.36 -7.22
CA SER A 155 -3.36 -12.38 -8.61
C SER A 155 -1.83 -12.41 -8.76
N GLY A 156 -1.10 -12.19 -7.67
CA GLY A 156 0.35 -12.11 -7.67
C GLY A 156 1.06 -13.44 -7.89
N THR A 157 2.33 -13.33 -8.23
CA THR A 157 3.22 -14.47 -8.49
C THR A 157 3.44 -15.31 -7.23
N GLN A 158 3.81 -16.59 -7.37
CA GLN A 158 4.14 -17.45 -6.22
C GLN A 158 5.27 -16.84 -5.37
N ALA A 159 6.29 -16.27 -6.01
CA ALA A 159 7.38 -15.58 -5.32
C ALA A 159 6.88 -14.43 -4.44
N ALA A 160 5.91 -13.63 -4.92
CA ALA A 160 5.31 -12.56 -4.10
C ALA A 160 4.51 -13.12 -2.92
N LYS A 161 3.76 -14.21 -3.12
CA LYS A 161 2.99 -14.87 -2.06
C LYS A 161 3.86 -15.52 -0.99
N GLU A 162 5.00 -16.07 -1.37
CA GLU A 162 5.98 -16.66 -0.44
C GLU A 162 6.77 -15.59 0.33
N ALA A 163 7.01 -14.43 -0.28
CA ALA A 163 7.68 -13.30 0.37
C ALA A 163 6.74 -12.48 1.28
N GLY A 164 5.43 -12.50 1.02
CA GLY A 164 4.43 -11.77 1.80
C GLY A 164 4.09 -12.45 3.14
N ASN A 165 3.79 -11.66 4.16
CA ASN A 165 3.26 -12.19 5.43
C ASN A 165 1.77 -12.55 5.33
N MET A 166 1.05 -11.89 4.41
CA MET A 166 -0.38 -12.04 4.17
C MET A 166 -0.67 -12.09 2.67
N VAL A 167 -1.77 -12.74 2.31
CA VAL A 167 -2.28 -12.76 0.93
C VAL A 167 -3.67 -12.12 0.88
N ASP A 168 -3.83 -11.08 0.07
CA ASP A 168 -5.13 -10.46 -0.19
C ASP A 168 -5.85 -11.16 -1.34
N LEU A 169 -6.92 -11.88 -0.99
CA LEU A 169 -7.76 -12.62 -1.92
C LEU A 169 -8.48 -11.75 -2.97
N ASP A 170 -8.79 -10.49 -2.64
CA ASP A 170 -9.52 -9.57 -3.54
C ASP A 170 -8.60 -8.69 -4.39
N SER A 171 -7.29 -8.78 -4.17
CA SER A 171 -6.26 -7.98 -4.87
C SER A 171 -6.61 -6.48 -4.86
N ASN A 172 -6.95 -5.96 -3.68
CA ASN A 172 -7.34 -4.59 -3.47
C ASN A 172 -6.36 -3.88 -2.52
N PRO A 173 -5.47 -2.99 -3.01
CA PRO A 173 -4.44 -2.36 -2.19
C PRO A 173 -5.01 -1.51 -1.04
N THR A 174 -6.28 -1.11 -1.11
CA THR A 174 -6.94 -0.37 -0.02
C THR A 174 -7.18 -1.20 1.23
N LYS A 175 -7.11 -2.54 1.15
CA LYS A 175 -7.29 -3.43 2.31
C LYS A 175 -6.18 -3.34 3.35
N LEU A 176 -5.03 -2.77 3.00
CA LEU A 176 -4.00 -2.42 4.00
C LEU A 176 -4.58 -1.58 5.15
N ILE A 177 -5.61 -0.77 4.88
CA ILE A 177 -6.31 0.02 5.89
C ILE A 177 -7.02 -0.87 6.90
N GLU A 178 -7.71 -1.91 6.41
CA GLU A 178 -8.42 -2.86 7.25
C GLU A 178 -7.44 -3.69 8.07
N VAL A 179 -6.34 -4.13 7.47
CA VAL A 179 -5.24 -4.82 8.18
C VAL A 179 -4.72 -3.97 9.34
N VAL A 180 -4.42 -2.69 9.09
CA VAL A 180 -3.96 -1.76 10.13
C VAL A 180 -5.04 -1.52 11.18
N HIS A 181 -6.30 -1.36 10.77
CA HIS A 181 -7.42 -1.12 11.69
C HIS A 181 -7.63 -2.30 12.65
N ILE A 182 -7.70 -3.52 12.11
CA ILE A 182 -7.85 -4.76 12.89
C ILE A 182 -6.65 -4.95 13.82
N GLY A 183 -5.44 -4.71 13.33
CA GLY A 183 -4.22 -4.75 14.15
C GLY A 183 -4.29 -3.79 15.35
N LYS A 184 -4.71 -2.54 15.13
CA LYS A 184 -4.89 -1.56 16.21
C LYS A 184 -5.97 -1.98 17.21
N GLN A 185 -7.11 -2.51 16.75
CA GLN A 185 -8.18 -2.97 17.64
C GLN A 185 -7.70 -4.09 18.57
N MET A 186 -6.93 -5.06 18.06
CA MET A 186 -6.37 -6.13 18.87
C MET A 186 -5.41 -5.60 19.95
N LEU A 187 -4.52 -4.67 19.59
CA LEU A 187 -3.59 -4.05 20.55
C LEU A 187 -4.32 -3.24 21.63
N MET A 188 -5.32 -2.44 21.24
CA MET A 188 -6.14 -1.65 22.17
C MET A 188 -6.91 -2.55 23.15
N THR A 189 -7.48 -3.63 22.65
CA THR A 189 -8.26 -4.58 23.46
C THR A 189 -7.36 -5.26 24.48
N ARG A 190 -6.20 -5.74 24.05
CA ARG A 190 -5.23 -6.38 24.95
C ARG A 190 -4.76 -5.42 26.04
N GLY A 191 -4.34 -4.21 25.68
CA GLY A 191 -3.87 -3.21 26.63
C GLY A 191 -4.95 -2.77 27.64
N SER A 192 -6.19 -2.61 27.16
CA SER A 192 -7.33 -2.25 28.02
C SER A 192 -7.65 -3.36 29.02
N LEU A 193 -7.71 -4.62 28.57
CA LEU A 193 -7.99 -5.77 29.44
C LEU A 193 -6.88 -6.00 30.47
N THR A 194 -5.60 -5.88 30.08
CA THR A 194 -4.50 -6.03 31.03
C THR A 194 -4.54 -4.96 32.12
N THR A 195 -4.81 -3.71 31.75
CA THR A 195 -4.91 -2.60 32.71
C THR A 195 -6.10 -2.78 33.65
N PHE A 196 -7.26 -3.16 33.10
CA PHE A 196 -8.46 -3.45 33.88
C PHE A 196 -8.24 -4.61 34.86
N SER A 197 -7.62 -5.70 34.40
CA SER A 197 -7.35 -6.88 35.24
C SER A 197 -6.42 -6.55 36.40
N ILE A 198 -5.31 -5.83 36.13
CA ILE A 198 -4.34 -5.42 37.16
C ILE A 198 -4.99 -4.47 38.18
N ALA A 199 -5.81 -3.52 37.71
CA ALA A 199 -6.51 -2.60 38.61
C ALA A 199 -7.46 -3.33 39.57
N ASN A 200 -8.13 -4.39 39.10
CA ASN A 200 -9.05 -5.18 39.92
C ASN A 200 -8.33 -5.95 41.05
N ASP A 201 -7.05 -6.30 40.87
CA ASP A 201 -6.31 -7.05 41.88
C ASP A 201 -6.14 -6.27 43.19
N VAL A 202 -6.14 -4.93 43.14
CA VAL A 202 -6.14 -4.07 44.35
C VAL A 202 -7.38 -4.34 45.20
N ALA A 203 -8.57 -4.36 44.59
CA ALA A 203 -9.82 -4.63 45.30
C ALA A 203 -9.86 -6.08 45.81
N LYS A 204 -9.37 -7.04 45.01
CA LYS A 204 -9.31 -8.45 45.42
C LYS A 204 -8.44 -8.65 46.66
N TYR A 205 -7.31 -7.94 46.80
CA TYR A 205 -6.47 -8.04 47.99
C TYR A 205 -7.21 -7.57 49.26
N PHE A 206 -7.94 -6.45 49.19
CA PHE A 206 -8.72 -5.96 50.32
C PHE A 206 -9.95 -6.82 50.66
N ALA A 207 -10.45 -7.63 49.72
CA ALA A 207 -11.48 -8.62 50.01
C ALA A 207 -10.90 -9.90 50.64
N ILE A 208 -9.85 -10.45 50.05
CA ILE A 208 -9.39 -11.82 50.35
C ILE A 208 -8.43 -11.86 51.54
N ILE A 209 -7.46 -10.93 51.64
CA ILE A 209 -6.46 -10.96 52.72
C ILE A 209 -7.11 -10.89 54.13
N PRO A 210 -7.99 -9.92 54.45
CA PRO A 210 -8.56 -9.86 55.80
C PRO A 210 -9.46 -11.06 56.11
N ALA A 211 -10.16 -11.60 55.11
CA ALA A 211 -10.98 -12.80 55.27
C ALA A 211 -10.13 -14.06 55.51
N ALA A 212 -9.13 -14.32 54.66
CA ALA A 212 -8.30 -15.51 54.73
C ALA A 212 -7.50 -15.62 56.04
N PHE A 213 -7.09 -14.49 56.62
CA PHE A 213 -6.32 -14.45 57.87
C PHE A 213 -7.14 -14.10 59.12
N ALA A 214 -8.48 -14.03 59.02
CA ALA A 214 -9.35 -13.62 60.11
C ALA A 214 -9.16 -14.44 61.41
N ALA A 215 -8.90 -15.75 61.29
CA ALA A 215 -8.70 -16.64 62.44
C ALA A 215 -7.27 -16.59 63.02
N SER A 216 -6.25 -16.38 62.17
CA SER A 216 -4.85 -16.42 62.59
C SER A 216 -4.35 -15.06 63.08
N TRP A 217 -4.71 -13.97 62.39
CA TRP A 217 -4.31 -12.60 62.71
C TRP A 217 -5.51 -11.63 62.62
N PRO A 218 -6.36 -11.57 63.68
CA PRO A 218 -7.57 -10.74 63.69
C PRO A 218 -7.33 -9.24 63.46
N GLN A 219 -6.12 -8.76 63.76
CA GLN A 219 -5.70 -7.37 63.58
C GLN A 219 -5.78 -6.90 62.12
N LEU A 220 -5.66 -7.83 61.16
CA LEU A 220 -5.79 -7.54 59.73
C LEU A 220 -7.22 -7.18 59.31
N GLY A 221 -8.22 -7.33 60.18
CA GLY A 221 -9.59 -6.89 59.92
C GLY A 221 -9.72 -5.40 59.60
N VAL A 222 -8.78 -4.55 60.02
CA VAL A 222 -8.70 -3.13 59.62
C VAL A 222 -8.57 -2.95 58.10
N LEU A 223 -8.04 -3.95 57.39
CA LEU A 223 -7.92 -3.94 55.93
C LEU A 223 -9.23 -4.30 55.22
N ASN A 224 -10.28 -4.73 55.92
CA ASN A 224 -11.62 -4.94 55.34
C ASN A 224 -12.34 -3.60 55.15
N ILE A 225 -11.83 -2.79 54.23
CA ILE A 225 -12.36 -1.47 53.88
C ILE A 225 -13.80 -1.59 53.32
N MET A 226 -14.13 -2.73 52.72
CA MET A 226 -15.45 -3.01 52.13
C MET A 226 -16.50 -3.46 53.15
N HIS A 227 -16.14 -3.62 54.43
CA HIS A 227 -17.03 -4.06 55.50
C HIS A 227 -17.80 -5.35 55.17
N LEU A 228 -17.12 -6.33 54.56
CA LEU A 228 -17.70 -7.63 54.24
C LEU A 228 -18.13 -8.37 55.51
N HIS A 229 -19.32 -8.99 55.47
CA HIS A 229 -20.03 -9.52 56.65
C HIS A 229 -19.36 -10.74 57.29
N SER A 230 -18.81 -11.65 56.49
CA SER A 230 -18.14 -12.85 56.98
C SER A 230 -16.91 -13.17 56.12
N PRO A 231 -15.90 -13.87 56.68
CA PRO A 231 -14.80 -14.43 55.92
C PRO A 231 -15.25 -15.37 54.80
#